data_AF-A0A151Z8L2-F1
#
_entry.id   AF-A0A151Z8L2-F1
#
_cell.length_a   1.000
_cell.length_b   1.000
_cell.length_c   1.000
_cell.angle_alpha   90.00
_cell.angle_beta   90.00
_cell.angle_gamma   90.00
#
_symmetry.space_group_name_H-M   'P 1'
#
loop_
_entity.id
_entity.type
_entity.pdbx_description
1 polymer ?
#
loop_
_entity_poly.entity_id
_entity_poly.type
_entity_poly.pdbx_seq_one_letter_code
_entity_poly.pdbx_strand_id
1 'polypeptide(L)'
;MLIPNYIIIEILNHLVGNVDIYYNKQINYQFIAKLRSISKEWNEKILPKVQFVNINLKITQDNKNQLEYVNKLLELDISGFTLKLPSDLVDDQLMERFAKSKSKPILTFELEYNCMEKWEKIRNISFFHNIDKFILNYKIDDKLPLYSGTNFNGLKQIELHNMNVTLNEIMEFLEITQPMYFQLHSTPYEFIKSTMDPFYDYIATKNKTMLHLGVYNFFWPASQKAVINLINQNKSLTELYVANIEDPETPSGELIVGPHCDIFNNTLKLFSYYDYIQFWRIPSKIRHTEVKIQQKNLVDTLNNYFGNLTSLHLYSADKLTENILVSIIKLKSSIHTLKVDSENDLLNVYSDKFVDALACNNTLTLLKIGWILNNLIAKIIKMNHPTITSLTCTVENGYFLSVVHNDLIQNQTLNSLTFNVLRFTTKERKSKERINFALSILEKNTNITKFHYPSILLRYKLSKDIISRLTNIFNNNNKLLQLSLFEFKEQSVVSLLKNNYIVQN
;
A
#
# COMPACT_ATOMS: atom_id res chain seq x y z
N MET A 1 -32.10 -10.55 12.61
CA MET A 1 -31.13 -11.22 11.73
C MET A 1 -29.75 -11.06 12.38
N LEU A 2 -29.10 -12.16 12.78
CA LEU A 2 -27.77 -12.11 13.40
C LEU A 2 -26.72 -11.95 12.30
N ILE A 3 -25.80 -11.00 12.43
CA ILE A 3 -24.69 -10.84 11.49
C ILE A 3 -23.73 -12.03 11.68
N PRO A 4 -23.37 -12.78 10.62
CA PRO A 4 -22.41 -13.88 10.73
C PRO A 4 -21.04 -13.45 11.26
N ASN A 5 -20.43 -14.29 12.10
CA ASN A 5 -19.13 -13.98 12.72
C ASN A 5 -18.02 -13.65 11.72
N TYR A 6 -18.00 -14.24 10.52
CA TYR A 6 -16.98 -13.94 9.51
C TYR A 6 -17.06 -12.49 9.01
N ILE A 7 -18.28 -11.95 8.86
CA ILE A 7 -18.50 -10.54 8.48
C ILE A 7 -18.04 -9.62 9.62
N ILE A 8 -18.37 -9.98 10.86
CA ILE A 8 -17.91 -9.24 12.04
C ILE A 8 -16.39 -9.17 12.08
N ILE A 9 -15.70 -10.31 11.91
CA ILE A 9 -14.24 -10.39 11.89
C ILE A 9 -13.64 -9.52 10.77
N GLU A 10 -14.22 -9.54 9.58
CA GLU A 10 -13.79 -8.70 8.45
C GLU A 10 -13.90 -7.21 8.75
N ILE A 11 -15.03 -6.77 9.34
CA ILE A 11 -15.21 -5.38 9.79
C ILE A 11 -14.15 -5.01 10.85
N LEU A 12 -13.93 -5.87 11.84
CA LEU A 12 -12.95 -5.62 12.91
C LEU A 12 -11.53 -5.54 12.35
N ASN A 13 -11.17 -6.41 11.42
CA ASN A 13 -9.86 -6.38 10.75
C ASN A 13 -9.68 -5.09 9.94
N HIS A 14 -10.71 -4.63 9.25
CA HIS A 14 -10.67 -3.32 8.58
C HIS A 14 -10.52 -2.16 9.56
N LEU A 15 -11.22 -2.19 10.70
CA LEU A 15 -11.12 -1.13 11.71
C LEU A 15 -9.73 -1.09 12.35
N VAL A 16 -9.19 -2.26 12.72
CA VAL A 16 -7.88 -2.36 13.36
C VAL A 16 -6.74 -2.07 12.40
N GLY A 17 -6.87 -2.45 11.12
CA GLY A 17 -5.85 -2.24 10.09
C GLY A 17 -5.72 -0.80 9.60
N ASN A 18 -6.81 -0.03 9.55
CA ASN A 18 -6.83 1.31 8.94
C ASN A 18 -6.48 2.47 9.88
N VAL A 19 -6.13 2.25 11.16
CA VAL A 19 -5.77 3.34 12.07
C VAL A 19 -4.29 3.69 11.89
N ASP A 20 -3.96 4.80 11.24
CA ASP A 20 -2.57 5.23 11.04
C ASP A 20 -2.00 6.08 12.20
N ILE A 21 -0.81 5.65 12.65
CA ILE A 21 0.34 6.27 13.33
C ILE A 21 0.16 7.26 14.52
N TYR A 22 0.88 6.94 15.60
CA TYR A 22 1.33 7.71 16.80
C TYR A 22 0.65 7.45 18.15
N TYR A 23 -0.63 7.06 18.22
CA TYR A 23 -1.29 6.72 19.51
C TYR A 23 -1.96 5.33 19.54
N ASN A 24 -1.68 4.51 18.53
CA ASN A 24 -2.51 3.37 18.15
C ASN A 24 -2.45 2.17 19.12
N LYS A 25 -1.33 1.97 19.83
CA LYS A 25 -1.19 0.83 20.75
C LYS A 25 -2.20 0.86 21.90
N GLN A 26 -2.41 2.04 22.50
CA GLN A 26 -3.38 2.21 23.59
C GLN A 26 -4.83 2.05 23.11
N ILE A 27 -5.16 2.60 21.93
CA ILE A 27 -6.49 2.47 21.33
C ILE A 27 -6.80 1.00 21.02
N ASN A 28 -5.85 0.27 20.43
CA ASN A 28 -6.00 -1.17 20.19
C ASN A 28 -6.18 -1.97 21.48
N TYR A 29 -5.45 -1.65 22.55
CA TYR A 29 -5.66 -2.32 23.84
C TYR A 29 -7.02 -2.01 24.46
N GLN A 30 -7.48 -0.76 24.39
CA GLN A 30 -8.83 -0.41 24.82
C GLN A 30 -9.89 -1.12 23.97
N PHE A 31 -9.63 -1.24 22.66
CA PHE A 31 -10.51 -1.95 21.75
C PHE A 31 -10.58 -3.44 22.09
N ILE A 32 -9.43 -4.10 22.33
CA ILE A 32 -9.37 -5.47 22.84
C ILE A 32 -10.17 -5.59 24.14
N ALA A 33 -9.95 -4.71 25.12
CA ALA A 33 -10.68 -4.75 26.39
C ALA A 33 -12.21 -4.61 26.19
N LYS A 34 -12.64 -3.72 25.30
CA LYS A 34 -14.06 -3.56 24.94
C LYS A 34 -14.62 -4.82 24.27
N LEU A 35 -13.94 -5.36 23.25
CA LEU A 35 -14.37 -6.59 22.58
C LEU A 35 -14.48 -7.75 23.56
N ARG A 36 -13.54 -7.85 24.51
CA ARG A 36 -13.54 -8.90 25.53
C ARG A 36 -14.71 -8.83 26.49
N SER A 37 -15.23 -7.64 26.75
CA SER A 37 -16.37 -7.41 27.64
C SER A 37 -17.72 -7.80 27.01
N ILE A 38 -17.77 -8.10 25.70
CA ILE A 38 -19.02 -8.41 25.01
C ILE A 38 -19.57 -9.78 25.43
N SER A 39 -18.81 -10.86 25.24
CA SER A 39 -19.22 -12.21 25.70
C SER A 39 -18.06 -13.21 25.67
N LYS A 40 -18.27 -14.38 26.31
CA LYS A 40 -17.36 -15.53 26.22
C LYS A 40 -17.18 -16.01 24.78
N GLU A 41 -18.24 -16.00 23.97
CA GLU A 41 -18.16 -16.40 22.56
C GLU A 41 -17.26 -15.46 21.74
N TRP A 42 -17.32 -14.15 22.00
CA TRP A 42 -16.43 -13.20 21.36
C TRP A 42 -14.96 -13.49 21.69
N ASN A 43 -14.67 -13.79 22.95
CA ASN A 43 -13.34 -14.17 23.41
C ASN A 43 -12.81 -15.44 22.76
N GLU A 44 -13.66 -16.45 22.55
CA GLU A 44 -13.22 -17.76 22.05
C GLU A 44 -13.23 -17.87 20.53
N LYS A 45 -14.14 -17.19 19.83
CA LYS A 45 -14.39 -17.40 18.39
C LYS A 45 -14.08 -16.22 17.49
N ILE A 46 -14.17 -14.99 18.02
CA ILE A 46 -14.04 -13.75 17.22
C ILE A 46 -12.65 -13.15 17.43
N LEU A 47 -12.32 -12.80 18.67
CA LEU A 47 -11.10 -12.07 19.00
C LEU A 47 -9.80 -12.76 18.52
N PRO A 48 -9.64 -14.09 18.61
CA PRO A 48 -8.44 -14.76 18.13
C PRO A 48 -8.25 -14.71 16.61
N LYS A 49 -9.29 -14.31 15.86
CA LYS A 49 -9.27 -14.16 14.39
C LYS A 49 -9.11 -12.70 13.94
N VAL A 50 -9.10 -11.76 14.88
CA VAL A 50 -8.83 -10.34 14.60
C VAL A 50 -7.32 -10.12 14.55
N GLN A 51 -6.85 -9.47 13.49
CA GLN A 51 -5.45 -9.31 13.13
C GLN A 51 -4.95 -7.94 13.59
N PHE A 52 -4.38 -7.87 14.80
CA PHE A 52 -3.92 -6.63 15.42
C PHE A 52 -2.54 -6.16 14.93
N VAL A 53 -2.40 -6.02 13.61
CA VAL A 53 -1.14 -5.68 12.90
C VAL A 53 -0.44 -4.42 13.39
N ASN A 54 -1.22 -3.48 13.95
CA ASN A 54 -0.71 -2.21 14.46
C ASN A 54 -0.14 -2.30 15.89
N ILE A 55 -0.31 -3.42 16.60
CA ILE A 55 0.38 -3.66 17.87
C ILE A 55 1.80 -4.15 17.55
N ASN A 56 2.73 -3.21 17.55
CA ASN A 56 4.15 -3.46 17.33
C ASN A 56 4.88 -3.51 18.67
N LEU A 57 5.47 -4.66 18.98
CA LEU A 57 6.24 -4.91 20.19
C LEU A 57 7.69 -5.21 19.81
N LYS A 58 8.64 -4.49 20.41
CA LYS A 58 10.06 -4.82 20.33
C LYS A 58 10.53 -5.15 21.74
N ILE A 59 10.98 -6.39 21.94
CA ILE A 59 11.60 -6.78 23.20
C ILE A 59 13.07 -6.33 23.14
N THR A 60 13.55 -5.71 24.20
CA THR A 60 14.97 -5.39 24.41
C THR A 60 15.37 -5.86 25.80
N GLN A 61 16.66 -6.08 26.04
CA GLN A 61 17.16 -6.53 27.35
C GLN A 61 16.71 -5.61 28.49
N ASP A 62 16.63 -4.30 28.23
CA ASP A 62 16.23 -3.29 29.22
C ASP A 62 14.71 -3.15 29.44
N ASN A 63 13.88 -3.85 28.66
CA ASN A 63 12.43 -3.59 28.63
C ASN A 63 11.58 -4.81 29.01
N LYS A 64 11.74 -5.27 30.26
CA LYS A 64 10.97 -6.38 30.85
C LYS A 64 9.45 -6.18 30.75
N ASN A 65 8.97 -4.93 30.79
CA ASN A 65 7.55 -4.62 30.67
C ASN A 65 6.96 -5.07 29.31
N GLN A 66 7.74 -5.05 28.23
CA GLN A 66 7.24 -5.52 26.92
C GLN A 66 7.01 -7.02 26.90
N LEU A 67 7.87 -7.80 27.58
CA LEU A 67 7.68 -9.24 27.70
C LEU A 67 6.38 -9.57 28.45
N GLU A 68 6.06 -8.81 29.50
CA GLU A 68 4.78 -8.95 30.20
C GLU A 68 3.58 -8.67 29.27
N TYR A 69 3.66 -7.66 28.41
CA TYR A 69 2.61 -7.40 27.42
C TYR A 69 2.49 -8.52 26.40
N VAL A 70 3.61 -9.08 25.91
CA VAL A 70 3.59 -10.24 25.00
C VAL A 70 2.92 -11.42 25.67
N ASN A 71 3.30 -11.73 26.91
CA ASN A 71 2.71 -12.82 27.68
C ASN A 71 1.20 -12.64 27.83
N LYS A 72 0.74 -11.43 28.16
CA LYS A 72 -0.70 -11.13 28.23
C LYS A 72 -1.39 -11.31 26.88
N LEU A 73 -0.77 -10.91 25.76
CA LEU A 73 -1.39 -11.11 24.45
C LEU A 73 -1.50 -12.60 24.07
N LEU A 74 -0.49 -13.40 24.40
CA LEU A 74 -0.48 -14.85 24.18
C LEU A 74 -1.49 -15.59 25.05
N GLU A 75 -1.57 -15.23 26.34
CA GLU A 75 -2.57 -15.79 27.28
C GLU A 75 -4.01 -15.45 26.87
N LEU A 76 -4.18 -14.36 26.13
CA LEU A 76 -5.48 -13.91 25.62
C LEU A 76 -5.75 -14.34 24.17
N ASP A 77 -4.88 -15.16 23.58
CA ASP A 77 -4.97 -15.63 22.19
C ASP A 77 -5.16 -14.50 21.17
N ILE A 78 -4.57 -13.32 21.41
CA ILE A 78 -4.65 -12.18 20.48
C ILE A 78 -3.75 -12.43 19.28
N SER A 79 -4.26 -12.35 18.05
CA SER A 79 -3.50 -12.64 16.82
C SER A 79 -3.06 -11.39 16.05
N GLY A 80 -2.16 -11.58 15.09
CA GLY A 80 -1.76 -10.57 14.11
C GLY A 80 -0.84 -9.47 14.62
N PHE A 81 -0.54 -9.42 15.92
CA PHE A 81 0.43 -8.44 16.43
C PHE A 81 1.84 -8.74 15.93
N THR A 82 2.64 -7.69 15.75
CA THR A 82 4.02 -7.82 15.30
C THR A 82 4.96 -7.84 16.48
N LEU A 83 5.77 -8.90 16.58
CA LEU A 83 6.79 -9.06 17.61
C LEU A 83 8.18 -9.09 16.99
N LYS A 84 8.99 -8.11 17.35
CA LYS A 84 10.41 -8.05 17.04
C LYS A 84 11.19 -8.67 18.19
N LEU A 85 11.78 -9.83 17.93
CA LEU A 85 12.59 -10.59 18.87
C LEU A 85 14.06 -10.46 18.49
N PRO A 86 14.89 -9.80 19.32
CA PRO A 86 16.32 -10.05 19.30
C PRO A 86 16.54 -11.52 19.64
N SER A 87 17.44 -12.15 18.91
CA SER A 87 17.68 -13.59 19.05
C SER A 87 18.22 -13.99 20.44
N ASP A 88 18.80 -13.05 21.20
CA ASP A 88 19.27 -13.27 22.58
C ASP A 88 18.15 -13.41 23.61
N LEU A 89 16.92 -13.04 23.25
CA LEU A 89 15.76 -13.09 24.13
C LEU A 89 14.81 -14.24 23.78
N VAL A 90 15.26 -15.14 22.90
CA VAL A 90 14.58 -16.39 22.58
C VAL A 90 14.98 -17.41 23.63
N ASP A 91 14.13 -17.60 24.64
CA ASP A 91 14.29 -18.63 25.67
C ASP A 91 13.18 -19.68 25.60
N ASP A 92 13.44 -20.83 26.22
CA ASP A 92 12.52 -21.98 26.20
C ASP A 92 11.14 -21.65 26.80
N GLN A 93 11.06 -20.73 27.76
CA GLN A 93 9.79 -20.35 28.40
C GLN A 93 8.90 -19.56 27.45
N LEU A 94 9.48 -18.58 26.75
CA LEU A 94 8.79 -17.82 25.73
C LEU A 94 8.33 -18.75 24.59
N MET A 95 9.20 -19.68 24.18
CA MET A 95 8.89 -20.66 23.15
C MET A 95 7.74 -21.60 23.57
N GLU A 96 7.76 -22.10 24.81
CA GLU A 96 6.68 -22.94 25.36
C GLU A 96 5.32 -22.20 25.39
N ARG A 97 5.34 -20.89 25.70
CA ARG A 97 4.12 -20.07 25.68
C ARG A 97 3.53 -19.94 24.28
N PHE A 98 4.37 -19.73 23.26
CA PHE A 98 3.89 -19.72 21.87
C PHE A 98 3.33 -21.08 21.45
N ALA A 99 3.97 -22.18 21.86
CA ALA A 99 3.49 -23.52 21.55
C ALA A 99 2.10 -23.82 22.17
N LYS A 100 1.81 -23.24 23.34
CA LYS A 100 0.52 -23.41 24.06
C LYS A 100 -0.57 -22.42 23.62
N SER A 101 -0.21 -21.29 23.04
CA SER A 101 -1.15 -20.26 22.62
C SER A 101 -1.81 -20.60 21.29
N LYS A 102 -3.07 -20.17 21.10
CA LYS A 102 -3.74 -20.17 19.79
C LYS A 102 -3.52 -18.86 19.02
N SER A 103 -2.85 -17.90 19.66
CA SER A 103 -2.39 -16.67 19.02
C SER A 103 -1.56 -17.00 17.78
N LYS A 104 -1.79 -16.25 16.72
CA LYS A 104 -0.97 -16.30 15.52
C LYS A 104 -0.26 -14.97 15.31
N PRO A 105 0.90 -14.78 15.93
CA PRO A 105 1.65 -13.53 15.81
C PRO A 105 2.35 -13.44 14.45
N ILE A 106 2.74 -12.21 14.10
CA ILE A 106 3.76 -11.93 13.09
C ILE A 106 5.10 -11.86 13.82
N LEU A 107 5.97 -12.84 13.62
CA LEU A 107 7.28 -12.89 14.26
C LEU A 107 8.35 -12.32 13.32
N THR A 108 9.09 -11.34 13.82
CA THR A 108 10.27 -10.78 13.17
C THR A 108 11.49 -11.08 14.02
N PHE A 109 12.41 -11.89 13.48
CA PHE A 109 13.71 -12.12 14.10
C PHE A 109 14.73 -11.14 13.52
N GLU A 110 15.32 -10.33 14.40
CA GLU A 110 16.44 -9.45 14.06
C GLU A 110 17.73 -10.17 14.47
N LEU A 111 18.51 -10.58 13.48
CA LEU A 111 19.80 -11.25 13.66
C LEU A 111 20.95 -10.26 13.45
N GLU A 112 21.88 -10.23 14.42
CA GLU A 112 23.07 -9.35 14.44
C GLU A 112 24.38 -10.16 14.31
N TYR A 113 25.55 -9.53 14.51
CA TYR A 113 26.87 -10.12 14.21
C TYR A 113 27.14 -11.39 15.02
N ASN A 114 27.81 -12.40 14.44
CA ASN A 114 28.13 -13.69 15.07
C ASN A 114 26.90 -14.43 15.64
N CYS A 115 25.76 -14.41 14.95
CA CYS A 115 24.52 -14.99 15.47
C CYS A 115 24.28 -16.47 15.13
N MET A 116 25.28 -17.22 14.65
CA MET A 116 25.06 -18.62 14.22
C MET A 116 24.41 -19.48 15.31
N GLU A 117 24.92 -19.43 16.55
CA GLU A 117 24.30 -20.16 17.69
C GLU A 117 22.84 -19.73 17.95
N LYS A 118 22.52 -18.47 17.65
CA LYS A 118 21.18 -17.91 17.86
C LYS A 118 20.23 -18.29 16.71
N TRP A 119 20.75 -18.34 15.48
CA TRP A 119 20.06 -18.92 14.33
C TRP A 119 19.76 -20.40 14.54
N GLU A 120 20.72 -21.15 15.10
CA GLU A 120 20.53 -22.55 15.51
C GLU A 120 19.35 -22.72 16.48
N LYS A 121 19.20 -21.82 17.46
CA LYS A 121 18.05 -21.85 18.37
C LYS A 121 16.74 -21.58 17.63
N ILE A 122 16.71 -20.55 16.77
CA ILE A 122 15.51 -20.18 16.02
C ILE A 122 15.07 -21.29 15.06
N ARG A 123 16.00 -21.88 14.28
CA ARG A 123 15.68 -22.93 13.30
C ARG A 123 15.18 -24.22 13.96
N ASN A 124 15.47 -24.43 15.24
CA ASN A 124 15.05 -25.60 15.99
C ASN A 124 13.72 -25.42 16.73
N ILE A 125 13.03 -24.29 16.53
CA ILE A 125 11.71 -24.04 17.12
C ILE A 125 10.65 -24.96 16.50
N SER A 126 9.86 -25.65 17.34
CA SER A 126 8.87 -26.66 16.90
C SER A 126 7.47 -26.12 16.57
N PHE A 127 7.16 -24.86 16.87
CA PHE A 127 5.79 -24.32 16.76
C PHE A 127 5.53 -23.43 15.54
N PHE A 128 6.36 -23.49 14.49
CA PHE A 128 6.17 -22.63 13.31
C PHE A 128 4.78 -22.73 12.67
N HIS A 129 4.06 -23.84 12.85
CA HIS A 129 2.66 -24.01 12.45
C HIS A 129 1.66 -23.02 13.08
N ASN A 130 2.01 -22.39 14.21
CA ASN A 130 1.20 -21.37 14.90
C ASN A 130 1.59 -19.94 14.54
N ILE A 131 2.54 -19.73 13.62
CA ILE A 131 2.99 -18.39 13.20
C ILE A 131 2.27 -18.00 11.91
N ASP A 132 1.63 -16.82 11.91
CA ASP A 132 0.93 -16.32 10.72
C ASP A 132 1.94 -15.85 9.66
N LYS A 133 3.02 -15.18 10.09
CA LYS A 133 4.07 -14.67 9.22
C LYS A 133 5.44 -14.69 9.91
N PHE A 134 6.41 -15.25 9.21
CA PHE A 134 7.81 -15.31 9.63
C PHE A 134 8.65 -14.32 8.83
N ILE A 135 9.31 -13.38 9.52
CA ILE A 135 10.20 -12.38 8.91
C ILE A 135 11.60 -12.58 9.51
N LEU A 136 12.57 -12.83 8.65
CA LEU A 136 13.97 -12.94 9.03
C LEU A 136 14.74 -11.75 8.45
N ASN A 137 15.31 -10.93 9.34
CA ASN A 137 16.14 -9.79 8.95
C ASN A 137 17.56 -10.00 9.45
N TYR A 138 18.48 -10.13 8.51
CA TYR A 138 19.89 -10.37 8.75
C TYR A 138 20.71 -9.19 8.22
N LYS A 139 21.51 -8.53 9.03
CA LYS A 139 22.08 -7.21 8.67
C LYS A 139 23.56 -7.21 8.25
N ILE A 140 24.14 -8.33 7.84
CA ILE A 140 25.60 -8.52 7.83
C ILE A 140 26.07 -9.44 6.68
N ASP A 141 27.35 -9.33 6.31
CA ASP A 141 28.00 -10.00 5.17
C ASP A 141 28.25 -11.51 5.32
N ASP A 142 28.10 -12.11 6.52
CA ASP A 142 28.40 -13.55 6.68
C ASP A 142 27.33 -14.41 6.02
N LYS A 143 27.75 -15.49 5.35
CA LYS A 143 26.82 -16.42 4.72
C LYS A 143 26.02 -17.19 5.77
N LEU A 144 24.69 -17.05 5.76
CA LEU A 144 23.80 -17.79 6.67
C LEU A 144 23.26 -19.06 5.99
N PRO A 145 23.54 -20.28 6.49
CA PRO A 145 22.96 -21.49 5.91
C PRO A 145 21.45 -21.55 6.22
N LEU A 146 20.62 -21.51 5.17
CA LEU A 146 19.18 -21.82 5.26
C LEU A 146 18.90 -23.32 5.40
N TYR A 147 19.92 -24.17 5.24
CA TYR A 147 19.79 -25.62 5.22
C TYR A 147 19.63 -26.25 6.62
N SER A 148 18.40 -26.72 6.91
CA SER A 148 18.03 -27.94 7.69
C SER A 148 16.55 -27.85 8.16
N GLY A 149 15.63 -27.58 7.22
CA GLY A 149 14.36 -26.92 7.49
C GLY A 149 13.15 -27.76 7.89
N THR A 150 13.29 -28.96 8.48
CA THR A 150 12.11 -29.79 8.84
C THR A 150 11.13 -29.07 9.77
N ASN A 151 11.62 -28.13 10.58
CA ASN A 151 10.82 -27.42 11.57
C ASN A 151 10.01 -26.25 10.97
N PHE A 152 10.40 -25.72 9.81
CA PHE A 152 9.66 -24.65 9.12
C PHE A 152 8.44 -25.17 8.35
N ASN A 153 8.16 -26.48 8.42
CA ASN A 153 6.98 -27.07 7.82
C ASN A 153 5.70 -26.42 8.39
N GLY A 154 4.78 -26.05 7.51
CA GLY A 154 3.52 -25.39 7.86
C GLY A 154 3.57 -23.86 7.86
N LEU A 155 4.73 -23.23 7.66
CA LEU A 155 4.80 -21.78 7.44
C LEU A 155 4.12 -21.40 6.13
N LYS A 156 3.12 -20.50 6.24
CA LYS A 156 2.36 -20.03 5.07
C LYS A 156 2.92 -18.75 4.49
N GLN A 157 3.52 -17.89 5.30
CA GLN A 157 4.06 -16.60 4.88
C GLN A 157 5.48 -16.40 5.40
N ILE A 158 6.40 -16.17 4.48
CA ILE A 158 7.83 -16.05 4.77
C ILE A 158 8.39 -14.81 4.08
N GLU A 159 9.17 -14.00 4.80
CA GLU A 159 9.95 -12.92 4.23
C GLU A 159 11.41 -12.98 4.66
N LEU A 160 12.32 -12.88 3.70
CA LEU A 160 13.76 -12.88 3.91
C LEU A 160 14.32 -11.51 3.55
N HIS A 161 15.03 -10.88 4.48
CA HIS A 161 15.51 -9.50 4.36
C HIS A 161 17.04 -9.44 4.54
N ASN A 162 17.70 -8.81 3.58
CA ASN A 162 19.14 -8.53 3.53
C ASN A 162 20.05 -9.76 3.80
N MET A 163 19.62 -10.95 3.39
CA MET A 163 20.38 -12.17 3.70
C MET A 163 21.45 -12.46 2.64
N ASN A 164 22.69 -12.73 3.07
CA ASN A 164 23.69 -13.33 2.22
C ASN A 164 23.46 -14.86 2.10
N VAL A 165 22.76 -15.27 1.05
CA VAL A 165 22.38 -16.65 0.72
C VAL A 165 22.52 -16.88 -0.79
N THR A 166 22.60 -18.12 -1.24
CA THR A 166 22.59 -18.47 -2.66
C THR A 166 21.18 -18.75 -3.17
N LEU A 167 20.95 -18.68 -4.49
CA LEU A 167 19.66 -19.06 -5.07
C LEU A 167 19.30 -20.51 -4.79
N ASN A 168 20.28 -21.42 -4.83
CA ASN A 168 20.05 -22.84 -4.51
C ASN A 168 19.58 -23.02 -3.06
N GLU A 169 20.18 -22.30 -2.12
CA GLU A 169 19.75 -22.29 -0.71
C GLU A 169 18.28 -21.88 -0.56
N ILE A 170 17.87 -20.84 -1.29
CA ILE A 170 16.48 -20.39 -1.29
C ILE A 170 15.57 -21.45 -1.92
N MET A 171 15.94 -22.01 -3.07
CA MET A 171 15.12 -23.00 -3.78
C MET A 171 14.90 -24.26 -2.96
N GLU A 172 15.94 -24.82 -2.36
CA GLU A 172 15.83 -25.99 -1.48
C GLU A 172 14.99 -25.68 -0.22
N PHE A 173 15.15 -24.48 0.36
CA PHE A 173 14.30 -24.04 1.46
C PHE A 173 12.82 -23.98 1.07
N LEU A 174 12.50 -23.51 -0.14
CA LEU A 174 11.14 -23.50 -0.67
C LEU A 174 10.61 -24.89 -1.02
N GLU A 175 11.47 -25.84 -1.43
CA GLU A 175 11.08 -27.23 -1.65
C GLU A 175 10.53 -27.85 -0.35
N ILE A 176 11.15 -27.53 0.80
CA ILE A 176 10.74 -28.02 2.11
C ILE A 176 9.50 -27.30 2.65
N THR A 177 9.49 -25.96 2.57
CA THR A 177 8.47 -25.14 3.25
C THR A 177 7.17 -24.96 2.46
N GLN A 178 7.23 -24.97 1.12
CA GLN A 178 6.08 -24.80 0.22
C GLN A 178 5.11 -23.66 0.61
N PRO A 179 5.61 -22.43 0.90
CA PRO A 179 4.78 -21.36 1.43
C PRO A 179 3.77 -20.85 0.40
N MET A 180 2.65 -20.30 0.87
CA MET A 180 1.66 -19.62 0.03
C MET A 180 2.10 -18.19 -0.34
N TYR A 181 2.90 -17.56 0.53
CA TYR A 181 3.40 -16.20 0.38
C TYR A 181 4.90 -16.17 0.65
N PHE A 182 5.68 -15.69 -0.32
CA PHE A 182 7.13 -15.57 -0.18
C PHE A 182 7.62 -14.22 -0.66
N GLN A 183 8.46 -13.56 0.14
CA GLN A 183 9.13 -12.34 -0.28
C GLN A 183 10.63 -12.33 0.02
N LEU A 184 11.37 -11.74 -0.92
CA LEU A 184 12.78 -11.45 -0.83
C LEU A 184 12.97 -9.94 -0.87
N HIS A 185 13.61 -9.37 0.16
CA HIS A 185 13.97 -7.97 0.24
C HIS A 185 15.49 -7.86 0.25
N SER A 186 16.07 -7.28 -0.80
CA SER A 186 17.52 -7.18 -0.95
C SER A 186 18.24 -8.52 -0.71
N THR A 187 17.59 -9.64 -1.09
CA THR A 187 18.03 -11.01 -0.80
C THR A 187 17.98 -11.83 -2.09
N PRO A 188 19.06 -12.52 -2.48
CA PRO A 188 20.36 -12.54 -1.82
C PRO A 188 21.09 -11.18 -1.84
N TYR A 189 21.78 -10.87 -0.73
CA TYR A 189 22.54 -9.64 -0.51
C TYR A 189 24.01 -9.85 -0.88
N GLU A 190 24.31 -9.91 -2.18
CA GLU A 190 25.68 -9.93 -2.69
C GLU A 190 25.73 -9.23 -4.06
N PHE A 191 26.80 -8.48 -4.34
CA PHE A 191 27.08 -7.95 -5.67
C PHE A 191 27.73 -9.03 -6.54
N ILE A 192 26.94 -9.78 -7.30
CA ILE A 192 27.42 -10.84 -8.20
C ILE A 192 26.87 -10.62 -9.62
N LYS A 193 27.59 -11.14 -10.64
CA LYS A 193 27.20 -11.15 -12.06
C LYS A 193 26.09 -12.16 -12.43
N SER A 194 25.46 -12.83 -11.47
CA SER A 194 24.46 -13.87 -11.72
C SER A 194 23.05 -13.30 -11.79
N THR A 195 22.19 -13.95 -12.58
CA THR A 195 20.79 -13.54 -12.76
C THR A 195 19.85 -14.28 -11.82
N MET A 196 18.66 -13.72 -11.59
CA MET A 196 17.55 -14.34 -10.87
C MET A 196 16.81 -15.41 -11.70
N ASP A 197 17.14 -15.56 -12.98
CA ASP A 197 16.42 -16.43 -13.91
C ASP A 197 16.27 -17.88 -13.43
N PRO A 198 17.31 -18.55 -12.88
CA PRO A 198 17.17 -19.92 -12.40
C PRO A 198 16.14 -20.05 -11.26
N PHE A 199 16.04 -19.03 -10.41
CA PHE A 199 15.04 -18.99 -9.34
C PHE A 199 13.63 -18.83 -9.92
N TYR A 200 13.43 -17.94 -10.89
CA TYR A 200 12.14 -17.81 -11.57
C TYR A 200 11.73 -19.07 -12.33
N ASP A 201 12.66 -19.74 -13.01
CA ASP A 201 12.39 -21.01 -13.69
C ASP A 201 12.03 -22.13 -12.70
N TYR A 202 12.67 -22.16 -11.53
CA TYR A 202 12.29 -23.07 -10.45
C TYR A 202 10.85 -22.82 -9.98
N ILE A 203 10.47 -21.57 -9.69
CA ILE A 203 9.10 -21.25 -9.27
C ILE A 203 8.10 -21.54 -10.41
N ALA A 204 8.47 -21.27 -11.66
CA ALA A 204 7.65 -21.54 -12.83
C ALA A 204 7.28 -23.03 -12.94
N THR A 205 8.26 -23.89 -12.75
CA THR A 205 8.16 -25.32 -13.07
C THR A 205 7.84 -26.19 -11.86
N LYS A 206 8.44 -25.93 -10.69
CA LYS A 206 8.39 -26.83 -9.52
C LYS A 206 7.43 -26.38 -8.41
N ASN A 207 7.36 -25.09 -8.08
CA ASN A 207 6.50 -24.62 -6.99
C ASN A 207 5.06 -24.37 -7.47
N LYS A 208 4.08 -25.09 -6.90
CA LYS A 208 2.65 -24.97 -7.28
C LYS A 208 1.73 -24.53 -6.14
N THR A 209 2.27 -24.26 -4.95
CA THR A 209 1.49 -23.84 -3.78
C THR A 209 1.49 -22.32 -3.59
N MET A 210 2.48 -21.64 -4.14
CA MET A 210 2.67 -20.20 -3.96
C MET A 210 1.60 -19.40 -4.71
N LEU A 211 0.92 -18.52 -3.96
CA LEU A 211 -0.09 -17.58 -4.44
C LEU A 211 0.47 -16.17 -4.60
N HIS A 212 1.48 -15.83 -3.81
CA HIS A 212 2.17 -14.54 -3.82
C HIS A 212 3.69 -14.72 -3.83
N LEU A 213 4.34 -14.08 -4.79
CA LEU A 213 5.80 -13.92 -4.84
C LEU A 213 6.17 -12.45 -4.94
N GLY A 214 7.06 -11.97 -4.07
CA GLY A 214 7.65 -10.65 -4.20
C GLY A 214 9.18 -10.68 -4.13
N VAL A 215 9.84 -10.22 -5.19
CA VAL A 215 11.29 -10.10 -5.25
C VAL A 215 11.67 -8.64 -5.39
N TYR A 216 12.08 -8.04 -4.27
CA TYR A 216 12.57 -6.66 -4.16
C TYR A 216 14.08 -6.66 -4.03
N ASN A 217 14.77 -7.30 -4.99
CA ASN A 217 16.22 -7.36 -5.03
C ASN A 217 16.74 -6.42 -6.13
N PHE A 218 17.64 -5.51 -5.76
CA PHE A 218 18.28 -4.55 -6.68
C PHE A 218 19.71 -4.93 -7.07
N PHE A 219 20.24 -6.02 -6.51
CA PHE A 219 21.60 -6.49 -6.73
C PHE A 219 21.68 -7.57 -7.81
N TRP A 220 20.59 -8.33 -8.00
CA TRP A 220 20.55 -9.45 -8.94
C TRP A 220 19.55 -9.15 -10.06
N PRO A 221 20.01 -8.99 -11.31
CA PRO A 221 19.12 -8.72 -12.42
C PRO A 221 18.30 -9.96 -12.79
N ALA A 222 17.14 -9.75 -13.41
CA ALA A 222 16.38 -10.80 -14.05
C ALA A 222 16.13 -10.48 -15.52
N SER A 223 16.13 -11.48 -16.38
CA SER A 223 15.71 -11.29 -17.76
C SER A 223 14.19 -11.19 -17.86
N GLN A 224 13.72 -10.34 -18.78
CA GLN A 224 12.31 -10.25 -19.11
C GLN A 224 11.72 -11.62 -19.53
N LYS A 225 12.51 -12.42 -20.24
CA LYS A 225 12.11 -13.77 -20.68
C LYS A 225 11.80 -14.69 -19.51
N ALA A 226 12.63 -14.70 -18.46
CA ALA A 226 12.40 -15.52 -17.28
C ALA A 226 11.12 -15.10 -16.54
N VAL A 227 10.85 -13.79 -16.46
CA VAL A 227 9.61 -13.26 -15.86
C VAL A 227 8.38 -13.67 -16.68
N ILE A 228 8.41 -13.55 -18.00
CA ILE A 228 7.32 -13.99 -18.88
C ILE A 228 7.10 -15.50 -18.75
N ASN A 229 8.18 -16.29 -18.71
CA ASN A 229 8.10 -17.73 -18.50
C ASN A 229 7.43 -18.06 -17.16
N LEU A 230 7.85 -17.42 -16.07
CA LEU A 230 7.22 -17.55 -14.76
C LEU A 230 5.71 -17.25 -14.80
N ILE A 231 5.34 -16.11 -15.37
CA ILE A 231 3.94 -15.69 -15.51
C ILE A 231 3.12 -16.72 -16.31
N ASN A 232 3.68 -17.23 -17.40
CA ASN A 232 2.96 -18.15 -18.28
C ASN A 232 2.85 -19.56 -17.71
N GLN A 233 3.91 -20.07 -17.07
CA GLN A 233 3.96 -21.47 -16.60
C GLN A 233 3.41 -21.66 -15.19
N ASN A 234 3.50 -20.66 -14.31
CA ASN A 234 2.96 -20.75 -12.97
C ASN A 234 1.48 -20.32 -12.94
N LYS A 235 0.58 -21.30 -12.73
CA LYS A 235 -0.87 -21.07 -12.66
C LYS A 235 -1.41 -20.91 -11.23
N SER A 236 -0.58 -21.11 -10.20
CA SER A 236 -0.99 -20.88 -8.81
C SER A 236 -0.85 -19.42 -8.40
N LEU A 237 0.15 -18.71 -8.95
CA LEU A 237 0.39 -17.31 -8.64
C LEU A 237 -0.82 -16.43 -8.99
N THR A 238 -1.20 -15.61 -8.01
CA THR A 238 -2.21 -14.56 -8.11
C THR A 238 -1.63 -13.17 -7.92
N GLU A 239 -0.46 -13.06 -7.28
CA GLU A 239 0.25 -11.82 -7.05
C GLU A 239 1.74 -11.99 -7.33
N LEU A 240 2.32 -11.10 -8.13
CA LEU A 240 3.73 -11.14 -8.49
C LEU A 240 4.34 -9.73 -8.47
N TYR A 241 5.43 -9.57 -7.71
CA TYR A 241 6.26 -8.38 -7.67
C TYR A 241 7.68 -8.75 -8.06
N VAL A 242 8.24 -8.02 -9.01
CA VAL A 242 9.59 -8.23 -9.52
C VAL A 242 10.28 -6.87 -9.63
N ALA A 243 11.53 -6.81 -9.20
CA ALA A 243 12.40 -5.64 -9.31
C ALA A 243 13.62 -5.97 -10.19
N ASN A 244 14.35 -4.93 -10.59
CA ASN A 244 15.65 -5.03 -11.27
C ASN A 244 15.64 -5.97 -12.50
N ILE A 245 14.66 -5.79 -13.38
CA ILE A 245 14.62 -6.49 -14.65
C ILE A 245 15.60 -5.79 -15.59
N GLU A 246 16.51 -6.54 -16.20
CA GLU A 246 17.44 -6.02 -17.21
C GLU A 246 16.66 -5.40 -18.37
N ASP A 247 16.97 -4.14 -18.66
CA ASP A 247 16.44 -3.45 -19.82
C ASP A 247 17.02 -4.12 -21.09
N PRO A 248 16.18 -4.46 -22.10
CA PRO A 248 16.66 -4.92 -23.40
C PRO A 248 17.69 -4.00 -24.07
N GLU A 249 17.85 -2.75 -23.61
CA GLU A 249 18.90 -1.82 -24.08
C GLU A 249 20.31 -2.09 -23.53
N THR A 250 20.50 -3.12 -22.69
CA THR A 250 21.85 -3.55 -22.29
C THR A 250 22.65 -4.12 -23.47
N PRO A 251 23.99 -3.95 -23.52
CA PRO A 251 24.80 -4.05 -24.74
C PRO A 251 24.97 -5.46 -25.32
N SER A 252 24.31 -6.48 -24.75
CA SER A 252 24.34 -7.86 -25.24
C SER A 252 23.49 -8.09 -26.49
N GLY A 253 22.77 -7.06 -26.98
CA GLY A 253 22.49 -6.92 -28.42
C GLY A 253 21.38 -7.81 -29.00
N GLU A 254 20.66 -8.58 -28.20
CA GLU A 254 19.42 -9.22 -28.66
C GLU A 254 18.21 -8.48 -28.09
N LEU A 255 17.77 -7.45 -28.82
CA LEU A 255 16.37 -7.01 -28.78
C LEU A 255 15.52 -8.24 -29.11
N ILE A 256 14.98 -8.92 -28.10
CA ILE A 256 14.06 -10.05 -28.30
C ILE A 256 12.71 -9.47 -28.77
N VAL A 257 12.67 -9.10 -30.05
CA VAL A 257 11.44 -8.78 -30.76
C VAL A 257 10.97 -10.08 -31.41
N GLY A 258 10.02 -10.75 -30.78
CA GLY A 258 9.45 -12.00 -31.31
C GLY A 258 8.29 -12.56 -30.48
N PRO A 259 7.57 -13.58 -30.99
CA PRO A 259 6.41 -14.23 -30.35
C PRO A 259 6.75 -14.90 -28.99
N HIS A 260 8.02 -14.93 -28.59
CA HIS A 260 8.48 -15.44 -27.31
C HIS A 260 8.23 -14.49 -26.13
N CYS A 261 7.71 -13.28 -26.40
CA CYS A 261 7.39 -12.29 -25.39
C CYS A 261 5.89 -12.19 -25.08
N ASP A 262 5.03 -13.09 -25.59
CA ASP A 262 3.60 -12.99 -25.34
C ASP A 262 3.19 -13.60 -23.98
N ILE A 263 2.25 -12.94 -23.30
CA ILE A 263 1.68 -13.39 -22.03
C ILE A 263 0.31 -14.02 -22.23
N PHE A 264 0.22 -15.29 -21.82
CA PHE A 264 -0.96 -16.15 -21.81
C PHE A 264 -1.35 -16.55 -20.37
N ASN A 265 -1.41 -15.56 -19.48
CA ASN A 265 -1.84 -15.73 -18.08
C ASN A 265 -3.24 -15.15 -17.84
N ASN A 266 -4.04 -15.84 -17.03
CA ASN A 266 -5.36 -15.38 -16.58
C ASN A 266 -5.59 -15.66 -15.08
N THR A 267 -4.51 -15.81 -14.31
CA THR A 267 -4.53 -16.13 -12.87
C THR A 267 -4.10 -14.94 -12.03
N LEU A 268 -3.15 -14.15 -12.53
CA LEU A 268 -2.65 -12.96 -11.85
C LEU A 268 -3.74 -11.89 -11.69
N LYS A 269 -3.90 -11.42 -10.47
CA LYS A 269 -4.77 -10.31 -10.06
C LYS A 269 -3.97 -9.03 -9.80
N LEU A 270 -2.69 -9.19 -9.47
CA LEU A 270 -1.76 -8.12 -9.15
C LEU A 270 -0.40 -8.41 -9.76
N PHE A 271 0.12 -7.46 -10.53
CA PHE A 271 1.43 -7.54 -11.14
C PHE A 271 2.04 -6.13 -11.17
N SER A 272 3.21 -5.97 -10.54
CA SER A 272 3.82 -4.66 -10.31
C SER A 272 5.07 -4.48 -11.19
N TYR A 273 4.87 -4.30 -12.49
CA TYR A 273 5.91 -3.80 -13.40
C TYR A 273 5.29 -3.21 -14.67
N TYR A 274 5.67 -1.97 -15.02
CA TYR A 274 4.90 -1.13 -15.92
C TYR A 274 5.03 -1.46 -17.43
N ASP A 275 6.05 -2.23 -17.83
CA ASP A 275 6.36 -2.48 -19.25
C ASP A 275 5.77 -3.77 -19.83
N TYR A 276 5.06 -4.59 -19.05
CA TYR A 276 4.59 -5.90 -19.52
C TYR A 276 3.19 -5.91 -20.13
N ILE A 277 2.40 -4.84 -19.97
CA ILE A 277 1.02 -4.82 -20.45
C ILE A 277 0.95 -5.09 -21.96
N GLN A 278 1.84 -4.49 -22.75
CA GLN A 278 1.92 -4.66 -24.20
C GLN A 278 2.13 -6.11 -24.68
N PHE A 279 2.58 -7.01 -23.80
CA PHE A 279 2.81 -8.42 -24.12
C PHE A 279 1.57 -9.30 -23.94
N TRP A 280 0.52 -8.78 -23.32
CA TRP A 280 -0.66 -9.56 -23.00
C TRP A 280 -1.47 -9.94 -24.26
N ARG A 281 -1.93 -11.20 -24.35
CA ARG A 281 -2.68 -11.72 -25.51
C ARG A 281 -4.00 -12.42 -25.20
N ILE A 282 -4.37 -12.55 -23.91
CA ILE A 282 -5.62 -13.20 -23.48
C ILE A 282 -6.32 -12.40 -22.37
N PRO A 283 -7.60 -12.61 -22.06
CA PRO A 283 -8.27 -11.90 -20.98
C PRO A 283 -7.55 -12.03 -19.62
N SER A 284 -7.19 -10.89 -19.04
CA SER A 284 -6.50 -10.76 -17.76
C SER A 284 -7.48 -10.70 -16.58
N LYS A 285 -7.02 -11.13 -15.40
CA LYS A 285 -7.70 -10.92 -14.10
C LYS A 285 -7.11 -9.75 -13.31
N ILE A 286 -6.11 -9.06 -13.87
CA ILE A 286 -5.47 -7.90 -13.23
C ILE A 286 -6.51 -6.81 -13.00
N ARG A 287 -6.58 -6.31 -11.77
CA ARG A 287 -7.50 -5.24 -11.36
C ARG A 287 -6.81 -3.88 -11.23
N HIS A 288 -5.51 -3.91 -10.96
CA HIS A 288 -4.69 -2.72 -10.72
C HIS A 288 -3.40 -2.86 -11.53
N THR A 289 -3.05 -1.85 -12.30
CA THR A 289 -1.78 -1.84 -13.02
C THR A 289 -1.24 -0.43 -13.23
N GLU A 290 0.06 -0.38 -13.48
CA GLU A 290 0.87 0.80 -13.75
C GLU A 290 1.42 0.67 -15.17
N VAL A 291 1.40 1.73 -15.98
CA VAL A 291 1.85 1.67 -17.39
C VAL A 291 2.51 2.97 -17.82
N LYS A 292 3.57 2.88 -18.61
CA LYS A 292 4.11 4.03 -19.37
C LYS A 292 3.23 4.31 -20.59
N ILE A 293 2.74 5.54 -20.74
CA ILE A 293 1.76 5.89 -21.77
C ILE A 293 2.31 5.90 -23.22
N GLN A 294 3.62 5.73 -23.40
CA GLN A 294 4.30 5.76 -24.71
C GLN A 294 4.09 4.48 -25.54
N GLN A 295 3.42 3.46 -25.00
CA GLN A 295 3.21 2.17 -25.68
C GLN A 295 2.18 2.30 -26.83
N LYS A 296 2.63 2.09 -28.08
CA LYS A 296 1.83 2.30 -29.31
C LYS A 296 0.49 1.55 -29.33
N ASN A 297 0.43 0.35 -28.75
CA ASN A 297 -0.76 -0.52 -28.78
C ASN A 297 -1.51 -0.56 -27.44
N LEU A 298 -1.24 0.41 -26.54
CA LEU A 298 -1.76 0.39 -25.18
C LEU A 298 -3.30 0.39 -25.14
N VAL A 299 -3.93 1.25 -25.94
CA VAL A 299 -5.39 1.39 -25.98
C VAL A 299 -6.06 0.07 -26.38
N ASP A 300 -5.59 -0.55 -27.46
CA ASP A 300 -6.13 -1.82 -27.97
C ASP A 300 -5.90 -2.96 -26.97
N THR A 301 -4.72 -3.01 -26.37
CA THR A 301 -4.37 -4.01 -25.36
C THR A 301 -5.28 -3.91 -24.15
N LEU A 302 -5.49 -2.70 -23.61
CA LEU A 302 -6.40 -2.46 -22.49
C LEU A 302 -7.84 -2.86 -22.85
N ASN A 303 -8.31 -2.44 -24.03
CA ASN A 303 -9.66 -2.72 -24.49
C ASN A 303 -9.94 -4.22 -24.67
N ASN A 304 -8.98 -4.96 -25.25
CA ASN A 304 -9.19 -6.36 -25.63
C ASN A 304 -8.95 -7.34 -24.47
N TYR A 305 -8.00 -7.03 -23.58
CA TYR A 305 -7.51 -8.00 -22.60
C TYR A 305 -7.73 -7.61 -21.14
N PHE A 306 -8.01 -6.34 -20.83
CA PHE A 306 -8.07 -5.86 -19.44
C PHE A 306 -9.48 -5.45 -18.99
N GLY A 307 -10.50 -6.22 -19.38
CA GLY A 307 -11.90 -5.96 -19.03
C GLY A 307 -12.22 -5.94 -17.53
N ASN A 308 -11.35 -6.50 -16.67
CA ASN A 308 -11.49 -6.49 -15.20
C ASN A 308 -10.72 -5.35 -14.51
N LEU A 309 -10.03 -4.49 -15.26
CA LEU A 309 -9.16 -3.46 -14.71
C LEU A 309 -9.97 -2.32 -14.09
N THR A 310 -9.91 -2.19 -12.76
CA THR A 310 -10.63 -1.16 -12.00
C THR A 310 -9.77 0.06 -11.68
N SER A 311 -8.44 -0.08 -11.69
CA SER A 311 -7.49 0.99 -11.40
C SER A 311 -6.35 0.98 -12.39
N LEU A 312 -6.09 2.13 -13.00
CA LEU A 312 -5.00 2.35 -13.93
C LEU A 312 -4.16 3.54 -13.48
N HIS A 313 -2.85 3.36 -13.41
CA HIS A 313 -1.90 4.42 -13.17
C HIS A 313 -0.99 4.58 -14.38
N LEU A 314 -1.05 5.75 -15.01
CA LEU A 314 -0.25 6.12 -16.16
C LEU A 314 0.92 6.99 -15.74
N TYR A 315 2.13 6.62 -16.17
CA TYR A 315 3.35 7.39 -16.01
C TYR A 315 3.78 8.02 -17.34
N SER A 316 4.68 8.99 -17.24
CA SER A 316 5.33 9.63 -18.39
C SER A 316 4.35 10.35 -19.32
N ALA A 317 3.25 10.86 -18.76
CA ALA A 317 2.29 11.65 -19.53
C ALA A 317 2.91 12.98 -19.97
N ASP A 318 2.90 13.22 -21.27
CA ASP A 318 3.38 14.42 -21.92
C ASP A 318 2.41 14.89 -23.03
N LYS A 319 2.73 16.02 -23.67
CA LYS A 319 1.88 16.57 -24.72
C LYS A 319 1.75 15.65 -25.94
N LEU A 320 2.76 14.82 -26.22
CA LEU A 320 2.74 13.90 -27.37
C LEU A 320 1.81 12.71 -27.12
N THR A 321 1.63 12.35 -25.86
CA THR A 321 0.85 11.19 -25.41
C THR A 321 -0.56 11.54 -24.94
N GLU A 322 -0.96 12.82 -24.96
CA GLU A 322 -2.31 13.28 -24.60
C GLU A 322 -3.41 12.55 -25.38
N ASN A 323 -3.23 12.30 -26.69
CA ASN A 323 -4.23 11.59 -27.48
C ASN A 323 -4.45 10.14 -27.04
N ILE A 324 -3.39 9.49 -26.53
CA ILE A 324 -3.46 8.15 -25.95
C ILE A 324 -4.26 8.22 -24.65
N LEU A 325 -3.96 9.19 -23.78
CA LEU A 325 -4.71 9.42 -22.53
C LEU A 325 -6.20 9.68 -22.78
N VAL A 326 -6.52 10.55 -23.73
CA VAL A 326 -7.89 10.86 -24.14
C VAL A 326 -8.61 9.60 -24.63
N SER A 327 -7.93 8.77 -25.42
CA SER A 327 -8.48 7.50 -25.90
C SER A 327 -8.75 6.53 -24.75
N ILE A 328 -7.83 6.42 -23.78
CA ILE A 328 -7.98 5.58 -22.58
C ILE A 328 -9.19 6.04 -21.75
N ILE A 329 -9.36 7.34 -21.52
CA ILE A 329 -10.50 7.88 -20.75
C ILE A 329 -11.83 7.58 -21.44
N LYS A 330 -11.84 7.58 -22.78
CA LYS A 330 -13.03 7.27 -23.59
C LYS A 330 -13.30 5.78 -23.73
N LEU A 331 -12.39 4.90 -23.29
CA LEU A 331 -12.66 3.46 -23.29
C LEU A 331 -13.88 3.18 -22.41
N LYS A 332 -14.83 2.41 -22.97
CA LYS A 332 -15.95 1.83 -22.21
C LYS A 332 -15.43 0.65 -21.36
N SER A 333 -14.58 0.97 -20.40
CA SER A 333 -13.86 0.02 -19.56
C SER A 333 -14.42 -0.01 -18.14
N SER A 334 -14.01 -0.99 -17.35
CA SER A 334 -14.34 -1.08 -15.92
C SER A 334 -13.44 -0.20 -15.04
N ILE A 335 -12.70 0.75 -15.62
CA ILE A 335 -11.77 1.61 -14.88
C ILE A 335 -12.57 2.65 -14.08
N HIS A 336 -12.41 2.59 -12.77
CA HIS A 336 -13.02 3.52 -11.80
C HIS A 336 -11.99 4.48 -11.20
N THR A 337 -10.72 4.05 -11.12
CA THR A 337 -9.61 4.84 -10.59
C THR A 337 -8.59 5.11 -11.68
N LEU A 338 -8.33 6.39 -11.95
CA LEU A 338 -7.28 6.81 -12.87
C LEU A 338 -6.27 7.70 -12.14
N LYS A 339 -5.00 7.30 -12.17
CA LYS A 339 -3.88 8.13 -11.73
C LYS A 339 -3.00 8.47 -12.94
N VAL A 340 -2.61 9.73 -13.07
CA VAL A 340 -1.74 10.20 -14.15
C VAL A 340 -0.60 11.02 -13.57
N ASP A 341 0.63 10.51 -13.69
CA ASP A 341 1.86 11.18 -13.31
C ASP A 341 2.59 11.67 -14.57
N SER A 342 3.04 12.92 -14.56
CA SER A 342 3.87 13.51 -15.62
C SER A 342 5.34 13.52 -15.19
N GLU A 343 6.23 12.98 -16.02
CA GLU A 343 7.68 12.95 -15.73
C GLU A 343 8.33 14.33 -15.74
N ASN A 344 7.74 15.27 -16.48
CA ASN A 344 8.26 16.60 -16.62
C ASN A 344 7.42 17.59 -15.82
N ASP A 345 8.09 18.44 -15.06
CA ASP A 345 7.62 19.66 -14.39
C ASP A 345 7.13 20.74 -15.41
N LEU A 346 6.64 20.32 -16.57
CA LEU A 346 6.23 21.19 -17.66
C LEU A 346 4.72 21.42 -17.60
N LEU A 347 4.37 22.67 -17.30
CA LEU A 347 3.06 23.27 -17.56
C LEU A 347 2.66 22.95 -19.02
N ASN A 348 1.42 22.49 -19.24
CA ASN A 348 0.75 22.24 -20.54
C ASN A 348 0.73 20.79 -21.10
N VAL A 349 0.69 19.76 -20.25
CA VAL A 349 0.39 18.37 -20.71
C VAL A 349 -1.07 18.23 -21.19
N TYR A 350 -2.00 18.90 -20.52
CA TYR A 350 -3.43 18.72 -20.72
C TYR A 350 -4.04 19.90 -21.49
N SER A 351 -4.97 19.60 -22.40
CA SER A 351 -5.78 20.58 -23.12
C SER A 351 -7.27 20.43 -22.79
N ASP A 352 -8.12 21.22 -23.43
CA ASP A 352 -9.57 21.08 -23.31
C ASP A 352 -10.07 19.71 -23.76
N LYS A 353 -9.36 19.03 -24.68
CA LYS A 353 -9.70 17.66 -25.10
C LYS A 353 -9.69 16.66 -23.95
N PHE A 354 -8.81 16.84 -22.98
CA PHE A 354 -8.76 16.01 -21.78
C PHE A 354 -10.02 16.22 -20.93
N VAL A 355 -10.44 17.47 -20.73
CA VAL A 355 -11.67 17.81 -19.99
C VAL A 355 -12.90 17.27 -20.70
N ASP A 356 -12.97 17.42 -22.03
CA ASP A 356 -14.07 16.90 -22.85
C ASP A 356 -14.15 15.36 -22.80
N ALA A 357 -12.99 14.69 -22.77
CA ALA A 357 -12.92 13.24 -22.60
C ALA A 357 -13.46 12.81 -21.22
N LEU A 358 -13.06 13.51 -20.15
CA LEU A 358 -13.58 13.27 -18.81
C LEU A 358 -15.10 13.46 -18.77
N ALA A 359 -15.63 14.52 -19.39
CA ALA A 359 -17.06 14.80 -19.43
C ALA A 359 -17.91 13.69 -20.08
N CYS A 360 -17.31 12.92 -20.99
CA CYS A 360 -17.97 11.80 -21.66
C CYS A 360 -17.82 10.47 -20.92
N ASN A 361 -16.92 10.39 -19.93
CA ASN A 361 -16.69 9.18 -19.16
C ASN A 361 -17.79 9.01 -18.10
N ASN A 362 -18.26 7.80 -17.86
CA ASN A 362 -19.31 7.53 -16.87
C ASN A 362 -18.94 6.42 -15.88
N THR A 363 -17.67 6.08 -15.77
CA THR A 363 -17.16 4.99 -14.92
C THR A 363 -16.18 5.49 -13.86
N LEU A 364 -15.43 6.55 -14.15
CA LEU A 364 -14.43 7.10 -13.26
C LEU A 364 -15.07 7.69 -12.01
N THR A 365 -14.63 7.21 -10.85
CA THR A 365 -15.03 7.71 -9.53
C THR A 365 -13.90 8.44 -8.82
N LEU A 366 -12.66 8.08 -9.11
CA LEU A 366 -11.46 8.66 -8.53
C LEU A 366 -10.49 9.09 -9.63
N LEU A 367 -10.09 10.36 -9.58
CA LEU A 367 -9.13 10.95 -10.50
C LEU A 367 -7.95 11.54 -9.71
N LYS A 368 -6.75 11.02 -9.93
CA LYS A 368 -5.50 11.61 -9.42
C LYS A 368 -4.69 12.11 -10.60
N ILE A 369 -4.44 13.40 -10.64
CA ILE A 369 -3.58 14.02 -11.64
C ILE A 369 -2.39 14.61 -10.91
N GLY A 370 -1.19 14.49 -11.49
CA GLY A 370 -0.02 15.22 -11.03
C GLY A 370 -0.18 16.74 -11.22
N TRP A 371 0.78 17.37 -11.88
CA TRP A 371 0.71 18.81 -12.14
C TRP A 371 -0.23 19.13 -13.30
N ILE A 372 -1.23 19.98 -13.05
CA ILE A 372 -2.18 20.47 -14.05
C ILE A 372 -2.42 21.98 -13.88
N LEU A 373 -2.71 22.70 -14.96
CA LEU A 373 -3.00 24.14 -14.93
C LEU A 373 -4.28 24.42 -14.13
N ASN A 374 -4.26 25.49 -13.32
CA ASN A 374 -5.39 25.89 -12.48
C ASN A 374 -6.70 26.10 -13.26
N ASN A 375 -6.63 26.62 -14.49
CA ASN A 375 -7.81 26.83 -15.34
C ASN A 375 -8.48 25.50 -15.74
N LEU A 376 -7.70 24.44 -15.98
CA LEU A 376 -8.23 23.12 -16.30
C LEU A 376 -8.82 22.44 -15.06
N ILE A 377 -8.18 22.57 -13.90
CA ILE A 377 -8.75 22.08 -12.63
C ILE A 377 -10.10 22.78 -12.36
N ALA A 378 -10.17 24.09 -12.58
CA ALA A 378 -11.42 24.85 -12.45
C ALA A 378 -12.51 24.31 -13.38
N LYS A 379 -12.18 23.99 -14.63
CA LYS A 379 -13.13 23.34 -15.57
C LYS A 379 -13.61 21.98 -15.05
N ILE A 380 -12.70 21.15 -14.51
CA ILE A 380 -13.04 19.83 -13.93
C ILE A 380 -14.00 19.98 -12.74
N ILE A 381 -13.74 20.92 -11.83
CA ILE A 381 -14.62 21.17 -10.67
C ILE A 381 -15.99 21.69 -11.11
N LYS A 382 -16.00 22.65 -12.05
CA LYS A 382 -17.22 23.27 -12.57
C LYS A 382 -18.12 22.30 -13.34
N MET A 383 -17.53 21.25 -13.92
CA MET A 383 -18.27 20.20 -14.62
C MET A 383 -19.26 19.45 -13.71
N ASN A 384 -19.03 19.42 -12.39
CA ASN A 384 -19.88 18.69 -11.43
C ASN A 384 -20.17 17.26 -11.89
N HIS A 385 -19.10 16.55 -12.27
CA HIS A 385 -19.18 15.27 -12.96
C HIS A 385 -20.00 14.24 -12.16
N PRO A 386 -20.97 13.53 -12.78
CA PRO A 386 -21.91 12.69 -12.05
C PRO A 386 -21.27 11.52 -11.30
N THR A 387 -20.13 11.01 -11.78
CA THR A 387 -19.47 9.85 -11.17
C THR A 387 -18.17 10.16 -10.43
N ILE A 388 -17.46 11.26 -10.77
CA ILE A 388 -16.17 11.56 -10.15
C ILE A 388 -16.47 12.18 -8.79
N THR A 389 -16.19 11.41 -7.74
CA THR A 389 -16.44 11.80 -6.35
C THR A 389 -15.15 12.17 -5.62
N SER A 390 -14.00 11.74 -6.12
CA SER A 390 -12.69 12.00 -5.52
C SER A 390 -11.72 12.60 -6.53
N LEU A 391 -11.16 13.76 -6.20
CA LEU A 391 -10.18 14.47 -7.02
C LEU A 391 -8.90 14.74 -6.21
N THR A 392 -7.78 14.27 -6.72
CA THR A 392 -6.44 14.65 -6.26
C THR A 392 -5.71 15.37 -7.38
N CYS A 393 -5.18 16.56 -7.12
CA CYS A 393 -4.38 17.29 -8.10
C CYS A 393 -3.28 18.14 -7.45
N THR A 394 -2.17 18.34 -8.17
CA THR A 394 -1.14 19.32 -7.78
C THR A 394 -1.46 20.66 -8.44
N VAL A 395 -1.76 21.67 -7.62
CA VAL A 395 -2.13 23.02 -8.08
C VAL A 395 -0.87 23.86 -8.30
N GLU A 396 -0.93 24.76 -9.28
CA GLU A 396 0.20 25.61 -9.68
C GLU A 396 0.62 26.59 -8.59
N ASN A 397 -0.35 27.12 -7.84
CA ASN A 397 -0.09 28.11 -6.80
C ASN A 397 -1.18 28.10 -5.72
N GLY A 398 -0.84 28.61 -4.54
CA GLY A 398 -1.76 28.60 -3.41
C GLY A 398 -2.93 29.60 -3.49
N TYR A 399 -3.09 30.37 -4.57
CA TYR A 399 -4.29 31.20 -4.79
C TYR A 399 -5.42 30.45 -5.47
N PHE A 400 -5.18 29.22 -5.88
CA PHE A 400 -6.13 28.39 -6.59
C PHE A 400 -7.53 28.34 -5.92
N LEU A 401 -7.61 28.20 -4.59
CA LEU A 401 -8.91 28.18 -3.89
C LEU A 401 -9.76 29.43 -4.12
N SER A 402 -9.15 30.60 -4.28
CA SER A 402 -9.91 31.83 -4.55
C SER A 402 -10.59 31.80 -5.93
N VAL A 403 -9.98 31.10 -6.90
CA VAL A 403 -10.49 30.96 -8.26
C VAL A 403 -11.67 30.00 -8.31
N VAL A 404 -11.59 28.88 -7.59
CA VAL A 404 -12.60 27.80 -7.64
C VAL A 404 -13.59 27.83 -6.47
N HIS A 405 -13.54 28.86 -5.63
CA HIS A 405 -14.30 28.95 -4.38
C HIS A 405 -15.80 28.71 -4.59
N ASN A 406 -16.42 29.42 -5.54
CA ASN A 406 -17.86 29.33 -5.78
C ASN A 406 -18.23 28.01 -6.45
N ASP A 407 -17.41 27.52 -7.37
CA ASP A 407 -17.63 26.23 -8.03
C ASP A 407 -17.57 25.09 -7.00
N LEU A 408 -16.63 25.14 -6.05
CA LEU A 408 -16.54 24.17 -4.96
C LEU A 408 -17.72 24.24 -3.99
N ILE A 409 -18.26 25.43 -3.72
CA ILE A 409 -19.47 25.56 -2.88
C ILE A 409 -20.69 24.91 -3.58
N GLN A 410 -20.79 25.08 -4.90
CA GLN A 410 -21.92 24.59 -5.69
C GLN A 410 -21.77 23.13 -6.12
N ASN A 411 -20.57 22.55 -6.03
CA ASN A 411 -20.31 21.18 -6.45
C ASN A 411 -21.03 20.17 -5.54
N GLN A 412 -21.79 19.26 -6.14
CA GLN A 412 -22.63 18.29 -5.43
C GLN A 412 -22.06 16.87 -5.49
N THR A 413 -21.08 16.60 -6.35
CA THR A 413 -20.59 15.25 -6.62
C THR A 413 -19.27 14.95 -5.93
N LEU A 414 -18.37 15.91 -5.82
CA LEU A 414 -17.06 15.77 -5.17
C LEU A 414 -17.24 15.71 -3.65
N ASN A 415 -16.88 14.57 -3.06
CA ASN A 415 -16.88 14.34 -1.62
C ASN A 415 -15.47 14.26 -1.03
N SER A 416 -14.44 14.10 -1.87
CA SER A 416 -13.05 13.97 -1.46
C SER A 416 -12.16 14.83 -2.35
N LEU A 417 -11.51 15.82 -1.73
CA LEU A 417 -10.65 16.79 -2.42
C LEU A 417 -9.27 16.76 -1.79
N THR A 418 -8.24 16.59 -2.61
CA THR A 418 -6.84 16.65 -2.18
C THR A 418 -6.05 17.51 -3.14
N PHE A 419 -5.62 18.67 -2.67
CA PHE A 419 -4.76 19.57 -3.42
C PHE A 419 -3.34 19.48 -2.88
N ASN A 420 -2.38 19.17 -3.75
CA ASN A 420 -0.96 19.24 -3.44
C ASN A 420 -0.40 20.56 -4.00
N VAL A 421 0.69 21.09 -3.45
CA VAL A 421 1.34 22.31 -3.96
C VAL A 421 2.82 22.02 -4.19
N LEU A 422 3.33 22.44 -5.34
CA LEU A 422 4.76 22.53 -5.60
C LEU A 422 5.36 23.59 -4.68
N ARG A 423 6.14 23.11 -3.70
CA ARG A 423 6.88 23.87 -2.67
C ARG A 423 7.00 25.37 -2.93
N PHE A 424 6.32 26.22 -2.15
CA PHE A 424 6.78 27.58 -1.82
C PHE A 424 6.20 28.08 -0.49
N THR A 425 7.09 28.60 0.36
CA THR A 425 6.82 29.30 1.61
C THR A 425 6.04 30.60 1.34
N THR A 426 4.74 30.60 1.59
CA THR A 426 3.92 31.79 1.38
C THR A 426 3.92 32.70 2.60
N LYS A 427 4.02 34.02 2.38
CA LYS A 427 3.89 35.07 3.41
C LYS A 427 2.58 34.91 4.21
N GLU A 428 2.64 35.12 5.51
CA GLU A 428 1.56 34.87 6.49
C GLU A 428 0.19 35.50 6.16
N ARG A 429 0.14 36.72 5.60
CA ARG A 429 -1.14 37.35 5.23
C ARG A 429 -1.92 36.50 4.21
N LYS A 430 -1.21 35.88 3.27
CA LYS A 430 -1.78 34.99 2.24
C LYS A 430 -2.25 33.66 2.83
N SER A 431 -1.65 33.23 3.95
CA SER A 431 -2.05 32.05 4.72
C SER A 431 -3.46 32.20 5.32
N LYS A 432 -3.76 33.36 5.94
CA LYS A 432 -5.07 33.59 6.58
C LYS A 432 -6.22 33.63 5.57
N GLU A 433 -6.03 34.28 4.42
CA GLU A 433 -7.04 34.33 3.36
C GLU A 433 -7.38 32.93 2.82
N ARG A 434 -6.38 32.06 2.64
CA ARG A 434 -6.59 30.67 2.22
C ARG A 434 -7.39 29.85 3.22
N ILE A 435 -7.11 30.00 4.53
CA ILE A 435 -7.90 29.35 5.58
C ILE A 435 -9.35 29.81 5.47
N ASN A 436 -9.59 31.12 5.29
CA ASN A 436 -10.94 31.64 5.20
C ASN A 436 -11.72 31.08 4.00
N PHE A 437 -11.08 30.94 2.84
CA PHE A 437 -11.69 30.27 1.68
C PHE A 437 -12.00 28.80 1.97
N ALA A 438 -11.04 28.05 2.53
CA ALA A 438 -11.24 26.64 2.87
C ALA A 438 -12.41 26.46 3.86
N LEU A 439 -12.46 27.26 4.92
CA LEU A 439 -13.55 27.21 5.90
C LEU A 439 -14.89 27.60 5.27
N SER A 440 -14.94 28.64 4.42
CA SER A 440 -16.17 29.04 3.73
C SER A 440 -16.71 27.94 2.80
N ILE A 441 -15.81 27.20 2.13
CA ILE A 441 -16.19 26.03 1.32
C ILE A 441 -16.80 24.96 2.23
N LEU A 442 -16.14 24.59 3.32
CA LEU A 442 -16.59 23.53 4.23
C LEU A 442 -17.87 23.88 5.00
N GLU A 443 -18.10 25.15 5.30
CA GLU A 443 -19.32 25.64 5.94
C GLU A 443 -20.54 25.53 5.01
N LYS A 444 -20.35 25.70 3.70
CA LYS A 444 -21.45 25.77 2.72
C LYS A 444 -21.62 24.48 1.92
N ASN A 445 -20.57 23.68 1.75
CA ASN A 445 -20.61 22.40 1.07
C ASN A 445 -20.43 21.25 2.08
N THR A 446 -21.55 20.69 2.53
CA THR A 446 -21.60 19.57 3.47
C THR A 446 -21.44 18.20 2.81
N ASN A 447 -21.30 18.12 1.48
CA ASN A 447 -21.02 16.88 0.77
C ASN A 447 -19.54 16.47 0.89
N ILE A 448 -18.66 17.42 1.19
CA ILE A 448 -17.23 17.17 1.36
C ILE A 448 -17.00 16.38 2.67
N THR A 449 -16.54 15.15 2.50
CA THR A 449 -16.16 14.23 3.57
C THR A 449 -14.65 14.22 3.83
N LYS A 450 -13.85 14.55 2.81
CA LYS A 450 -12.39 14.66 2.91
C LYS A 450 -11.91 15.92 2.23
N PHE A 451 -11.14 16.72 2.95
CA PHE A 451 -10.56 17.95 2.41
C PHE A 451 -9.10 18.08 2.83
N HIS A 452 -8.21 18.00 1.86
CA HIS A 452 -6.79 18.30 2.02
C HIS A 452 -6.43 19.49 1.14
N TYR A 453 -5.87 20.52 1.76
CA TYR A 453 -5.22 21.63 1.07
C TYR A 453 -3.88 21.88 1.75
N PRO A 454 -2.80 22.01 0.99
CA PRO A 454 -1.46 21.84 1.52
C PRO A 454 -1.12 22.99 2.47
N SER A 455 -0.22 22.64 3.38
CA SER A 455 0.04 23.30 4.65
C SER A 455 0.12 24.81 4.58
N ILE A 456 -0.82 25.42 5.28
CA ILE A 456 -0.79 26.84 5.57
C ILE A 456 0.17 27.03 6.74
N LEU A 457 1.37 27.55 6.46
CA LEU A 457 2.35 27.92 7.50
C LEU A 457 1.73 28.94 8.46
N LEU A 458 1.31 28.46 9.62
CA LEU A 458 0.92 29.29 10.76
C LEU A 458 2.10 29.31 11.71
N ARG A 459 2.84 30.42 11.73
CA ARG A 459 3.90 30.65 12.72
C ARG A 459 3.32 30.98 14.11
N TYR A 460 2.01 31.18 14.22
CA TYR A 460 1.32 31.60 15.43
C TYR A 460 0.04 30.80 15.68
N LYS A 461 -0.44 30.84 16.93
CA LYS A 461 -1.70 30.28 17.39
C LYS A 461 -2.88 30.76 16.52
N LEU A 462 -3.78 29.86 16.14
CA LEU A 462 -5.01 30.20 15.42
C LEU A 462 -5.82 31.25 16.18
N SER A 463 -6.44 32.17 15.44
CA SER A 463 -7.35 33.14 16.02
C SER A 463 -8.58 32.45 16.63
N LYS A 464 -9.15 33.04 17.69
CA LYS A 464 -10.39 32.53 18.30
C LYS A 464 -11.53 32.37 17.28
N ASP A 465 -11.58 33.27 16.31
CA ASP A 465 -12.54 33.23 15.18
C ASP A 465 -12.40 31.95 14.34
N ILE A 466 -11.19 31.59 13.91
CA ILE A 466 -10.96 30.36 13.14
C ILE A 466 -11.30 29.12 13.97
N ILE A 467 -10.92 29.10 15.25
CA ILE A 467 -11.23 27.98 16.16
C ILE A 467 -12.75 27.82 16.31
N SER A 468 -13.48 28.92 16.48
CA SER A 468 -14.95 28.89 16.58
C SER A 468 -15.60 28.35 15.31
N ARG A 469 -15.12 28.77 14.13
CA ARG A 469 -15.62 28.28 12.84
C ARG A 469 -15.36 26.79 12.65
N LEU A 470 -14.14 26.33 12.94
CA LEU A 470 -13.80 24.90 12.91
C LEU A 470 -14.69 24.08 13.85
N THR A 471 -14.92 24.58 15.07
CA THR A 471 -15.80 23.92 16.05
C THR A 471 -17.22 23.79 15.50
N ASN A 472 -17.74 24.85 14.88
CA ASN A 472 -19.07 24.81 14.25
C ASN A 472 -19.12 23.84 13.06
N ILE A 473 -18.10 23.81 12.20
CA ILE A 473 -18.01 22.85 11.09
C ILE A 473 -18.05 21.42 11.63
N PHE A 474 -17.24 21.11 12.64
CA PHE A 474 -17.20 19.78 13.23
C PHE A 474 -18.53 19.40 13.91
N ASN A 475 -19.15 20.30 14.66
CA ASN A 475 -20.40 20.00 15.33
C ASN A 475 -21.59 19.86 14.36
N ASN A 476 -21.55 20.53 13.20
CA ASN A 476 -22.67 20.59 12.26
C ASN A 476 -22.49 19.71 11.00
N ASN A 477 -21.26 19.31 10.67
CA ASN A 477 -20.95 18.46 9.53
C ASN A 477 -20.46 17.08 9.98
N ASN A 478 -21.41 16.21 10.34
CA ASN A 478 -21.14 14.83 10.74
C ASN A 478 -20.53 13.96 9.62
N LYS A 479 -20.51 14.46 8.36
CA LYS A 479 -19.95 13.75 7.21
C LYS A 479 -18.47 14.05 6.98
N LEU A 480 -17.92 15.11 7.58
CA LEU A 480 -16.49 15.43 7.46
C LEU A 480 -15.67 14.43 8.28
N LEU A 481 -15.00 13.51 7.58
CA LEU A 481 -14.19 12.45 8.17
C LEU A 481 -12.70 12.79 8.21
N GLN A 482 -12.22 13.61 7.27
CA GLN A 482 -10.81 13.95 7.16
C GLN A 482 -10.61 15.42 6.78
N LEU A 483 -9.79 16.12 7.56
CA LEU A 483 -9.41 17.50 7.31
C LEU A 483 -7.90 17.68 7.49
N SER A 484 -7.24 18.21 6.46
CA SER A 484 -5.82 18.52 6.50
C SER A 484 -5.58 19.90 5.87
N LEU A 485 -5.34 20.89 6.72
CA LEU A 485 -5.14 22.30 6.36
C LEU A 485 -3.87 22.92 6.96
N PHE A 486 -3.29 22.26 7.96
CA PHE A 486 -2.29 22.86 8.86
C PHE A 486 -1.03 21.99 8.92
N GLU A 487 0.15 22.61 8.87
CA GLU A 487 1.44 21.91 8.99
C GLU A 487 1.77 21.47 10.42
N PHE A 488 1.32 22.25 11.41
CA PHE A 488 1.69 22.09 12.81
C PHE A 488 0.52 21.58 13.66
N LYS A 489 0.85 20.72 14.63
CA LYS A 489 -0.07 20.21 15.66
C LYS A 489 -0.43 21.31 16.66
N GLU A 490 -1.35 22.21 16.30
CA GLU A 490 -1.86 23.15 17.28
C GLU A 490 -2.68 22.39 18.32
N GLN A 491 -2.25 22.43 19.59
CA GLN A 491 -2.85 21.66 20.68
C GLN A 491 -4.36 21.94 20.86
N SER A 492 -4.82 23.15 20.52
CA SER A 492 -6.24 23.54 20.53
C SER A 492 -7.05 22.70 19.55
N VAL A 493 -6.57 22.52 18.31
CA VAL A 493 -7.20 21.71 17.26
C VAL A 493 -7.11 20.23 17.61
N VAL A 494 -5.96 19.77 18.11
CA VAL A 494 -5.80 18.36 18.56
C VAL A 494 -6.77 18.04 19.69
N SER A 495 -6.99 18.96 20.63
CA SER A 495 -7.94 18.77 21.73
C SER A 495 -9.38 18.73 21.25
N LEU A 496 -9.74 19.57 20.27
CA LEU A 496 -11.06 19.54 19.61
C LEU A 496 -11.29 18.21 18.90
N LEU A 497 -10.30 17.72 18.15
CA LEU A 497 -10.40 16.47 17.42
C LEU A 497 -10.45 15.24 18.34
N LYS A 498 -9.66 15.21 19.43
CA LYS A 498 -9.67 14.12 20.42
C LYS A 498 -11.03 13.90 21.08
N ASN A 499 -11.82 14.96 21.23
CA ASN A 499 -13.13 14.87 21.88
C ASN A 499 -14.23 14.38 20.92
N ASN A 500 -14.04 14.52 19.60
CA ASN A 500 -15.13 14.35 18.63
C ASN A 500 -14.82 13.35 17.47
N TYR A 501 -13.55 13.00 17.18
CA TYR A 501 -13.18 12.21 15.99
C TYR A 501 -11.96 11.28 16.19
N ILE A 502 -11.86 10.25 15.32
CA ILE A 502 -10.63 9.47 15.13
C ILE A 502 -9.67 10.32 14.29
N VAL A 503 -8.54 10.73 14.88
CA VAL A 503 -7.53 11.55 14.18
C VAL A 503 -6.61 10.65 13.37
N GLN A 504 -6.72 10.72 12.04
CA GLN A 504 -5.68 10.28 11.10
C GLN A 504 -4.93 11.53 10.64
N ASN A 505 -3.61 11.57 10.87
CA ASN A 505 -2.75 12.69 10.47
C ASN A 505 -2.22 12.50 9.07
#